data_AF-A0A193CBF0-F1
#
_entry.id   AF-A0A193CBF0-F1
#
_cell.length_a   1.000
_cell.length_b   1.000
_cell.length_c   1.000
_cell.angle_alpha   90.00
_cell.angle_beta   90.00
_cell.angle_gamma   90.00
#
_symmetry.space_group_name_H-M   'P 1'
#
loop_
_entity.id
_entity.type
_entity.pdbx_description
1 polymer ?
#
loop_
_entity_poly.entity_id
_entity_poly.type
_entity_poly.pdbx_seq_one_letter_code
_entity_poly.pdbx_strand_id
1 'polypeptide(L)'
;MSETTLSPAHSSGTPDPADDLVAMRNRVRFYRARAEQLQYALDHRLPIEQAKGILAERYQIDIDSAFDLLRSFCRNNNMKIHDVARTLVEQPSEGERRLSC
;
A
#
# COMPACT_ATOMS: atom_id res chain seq x y z
N MET A 1 24.92 65.89 5.00
CA MET A 1 24.86 64.88 6.08
C MET A 1 23.91 63.81 5.60
N SER A 2 24.45 62.72 5.06
CA SER A 2 23.66 61.64 4.45
C SER A 2 23.82 60.41 5.33
N GLU A 3 22.76 60.03 6.04
CA GLU A 3 22.72 58.77 6.79
C GLU A 3 22.55 57.62 5.81
N THR A 4 23.62 56.84 5.64
CA THR A 4 23.61 55.58 4.91
C THR A 4 22.79 54.55 5.70
N THR A 5 21.77 54.02 5.05
CA THR A 5 20.93 52.90 5.47
C THR A 5 21.77 51.69 5.89
N LEU A 6 21.62 51.23 7.14
CA LEU A 6 22.15 49.94 7.59
C LEU A 6 21.21 48.83 7.12
N SER A 7 21.64 48.06 6.12
CA SER A 7 20.97 46.83 5.65
C SER A 7 21.00 45.77 6.76
N PRO A 8 19.92 45.01 7.01
CA PRO A 8 19.98 43.91 7.96
C PRO A 8 20.89 42.83 7.38
N ALA A 9 21.91 42.44 8.15
CA ALA A 9 22.74 41.30 7.81
C ALA A 9 21.84 40.06 7.68
N HIS A 10 21.81 39.45 6.50
CA HIS A 10 21.34 38.09 6.37
C HIS A 10 22.25 37.23 7.23
N SER A 11 21.72 36.73 8.35
CA SER A 11 22.41 35.73 9.16
C SER A 11 22.63 34.49 8.28
N SER A 12 23.81 34.35 7.72
CA SER A 12 24.33 33.09 7.19
C SER A 12 24.60 32.18 8.40
N GLY A 13 23.53 31.77 9.07
CA GLY A 13 23.58 30.68 10.02
C GLY A 13 23.77 29.42 9.21
N THR A 14 24.95 28.82 9.29
CA THR A 14 25.05 27.38 9.07
C THR A 14 23.94 26.74 9.90
N PRO A 15 23.07 25.90 9.32
CA PRO A 15 22.04 25.20 10.08
C PRO A 15 22.69 24.57 11.31
N ASP A 16 22.07 24.75 12.48
CA ASP A 16 22.56 24.07 13.68
C ASP A 16 22.55 22.57 13.37
N PRO A 17 23.69 21.86 13.52
CA PRO A 17 23.70 20.41 13.30
C PRO A 17 22.64 19.68 14.15
N ALA A 18 22.20 20.23 15.29
CA ALA A 18 21.07 19.72 16.05
C ALA A 18 19.74 19.81 15.29
N ASP A 19 19.47 20.93 14.60
CA ASP A 19 18.26 21.13 13.80
C ASP A 19 18.24 20.17 12.60
N ASP A 20 19.38 19.96 11.95
CA ASP A 20 19.52 19.02 10.83
C ASP A 20 19.22 17.57 11.25
N LEU A 21 19.70 17.15 12.43
CA LEU A 21 19.41 15.82 12.97
C LEU A 21 17.93 15.64 13.31
N VAL A 22 17.28 16.67 13.87
CA VAL A 22 15.85 16.66 14.15
C VAL A 22 15.04 16.58 12.84
N ALA A 23 15.41 17.37 11.83
CA ALA A 23 14.79 17.35 10.52
C ALA A 23 14.94 15.99 9.84
N MET A 24 16.14 15.40 9.86
CA MET A 24 16.40 14.07 9.32
C MET A 24 15.57 12.99 10.02
N ARG A 25 15.52 13.01 11.36
CA ARG A 25 14.70 12.08 12.14
C ARG A 25 13.23 12.18 11.74
N ASN A 26 12.70 13.38 11.62
CA ASN A 26 11.29 13.59 11.25
C ASN A 26 10.99 13.07 9.84
N ARG A 27 11.90 13.28 8.88
CA ARG A 27 11.80 12.71 7.52
C ARG A 27 11.79 11.19 7.54
N VAL A 28 12.69 10.55 8.30
CA VAL A 28 12.71 9.08 8.43
C VAL A 28 11.41 8.57 9.03
N ARG A 29 10.87 9.22 10.09
CA ARG A 29 9.58 8.81 10.67
C ARG A 29 8.44 8.97 9.69
N PHE A 30 8.41 10.06 8.94
CA PHE A 30 7.39 10.32 7.92
C PHE A 30 7.38 9.23 6.84
N TYR A 31 8.53 8.92 6.25
CA TYR A 31 8.61 7.90 5.21
C TYR A 31 8.31 6.49 5.73
N ARG A 32 8.72 6.16 6.96
CA ARG A 32 8.36 4.87 7.60
C ARG A 32 6.85 4.73 7.76
N ALA A 33 6.19 5.74 8.34
CA ALA A 33 4.73 5.72 8.49
C ALA A 33 4.02 5.59 7.14
N ARG A 34 4.55 6.24 6.09
CA ARG A 34 3.98 6.11 4.74
C ARG A 34 4.19 4.72 4.15
N ALA A 35 5.36 4.11 4.34
CA ALA A 35 5.62 2.75 3.91
C ALA A 35 4.71 1.75 4.61
N GLU A 36 4.48 1.90 5.92
CA GLU A 36 3.56 1.05 6.70
C GLU A 36 2.12 1.17 6.18
N GLN A 37 1.63 2.37 5.85
CA GLN A 37 0.31 2.57 5.27
C GLN A 37 0.15 1.89 3.90
N LEU A 38 1.19 1.97 3.07
CA LEU A 38 1.20 1.33 1.75
C LEU A 38 1.26 -0.19 1.88
N GLN A 39 2.10 -0.70 2.78
CA GLN A 39 2.20 -2.12 3.06
C GLN A 39 0.87 -2.67 3.55
N TYR A 40 0.19 -1.97 4.48
CA TYR A 40 -1.16 -2.32 4.91
C TYR A 40 -2.14 -2.38 3.74
N ALA A 41 -2.12 -1.37 2.86
CA ALA A 41 -2.99 -1.37 1.69
C ALA A 41 -2.71 -2.56 0.74
N LEU A 42 -1.43 -2.91 0.54
CA LEU A 42 -1.04 -4.08 -0.26
C LEU A 42 -1.49 -5.37 0.39
N ASP A 43 -1.18 -5.55 1.68
CA ASP A 43 -1.51 -6.74 2.43
C ASP A 43 -3.01 -7.01 2.40
N HIS A 44 -3.85 -5.97 2.45
CA HIS A 44 -5.30 -6.13 2.54
C HIS A 44 -6.06 -6.09 1.22
N ARG A 45 -5.65 -5.24 0.27
CA ARG A 45 -6.42 -5.05 -0.98
C ARG A 45 -5.96 -5.96 -2.10
N LEU A 46 -4.65 -6.19 -2.24
CA LEU A 46 -4.10 -6.91 -3.37
C LEU A 46 -4.61 -8.36 -3.46
N PRO A 47 -4.65 -9.15 -2.36
CA PRO A 47 -5.15 -10.52 -2.43
C PRO A 47 -6.60 -10.61 -2.90
N ILE A 48 -7.44 -9.62 -2.53
CA ILE A 48 -8.84 -9.57 -2.93
C ILE A 48 -8.96 -9.32 -4.44
N GLU A 49 -8.20 -8.36 -4.98
CA GLU A 49 -8.21 -8.10 -6.44
C GLU A 49 -7.68 -9.30 -7.24
N GLN A 50 -6.63 -9.96 -6.75
CA GLN A 50 -6.11 -11.18 -7.39
C GLN A 50 -7.13 -12.33 -7.32
N ALA A 51 -7.76 -12.55 -6.18
CA ALA A 51 -8.81 -13.57 -6.03
C ALA A 51 -10.00 -13.30 -6.96
N LYS A 52 -10.42 -12.03 -7.13
CA LYS A 52 -11.44 -11.65 -8.11
C LYS A 52 -11.02 -12.05 -9.53
N GLY A 53 -9.77 -11.79 -9.92
CA GLY A 53 -9.22 -12.20 -11.21
C GLY A 53 -9.24 -13.72 -11.42
N ILE A 54 -8.79 -14.49 -10.42
CA ILE A 54 -8.80 -15.96 -10.44
C ILE A 54 -10.24 -16.49 -10.60
N LEU A 55 -11.19 -15.94 -9.84
CA LEU A 55 -12.59 -16.37 -9.89
C LEU A 55 -13.26 -15.97 -11.21
N ALA A 56 -13.00 -14.76 -11.72
CA ALA A 56 -13.52 -14.30 -13.00
C ALA A 56 -13.04 -15.21 -14.15
N GLU A 57 -11.76 -15.56 -14.17
CA GLU A 57 -11.19 -16.48 -15.16
C GLU A 57 -11.76 -17.91 -15.01
N ARG A 58 -11.79 -18.45 -13.79
CA ARG A 58 -12.25 -19.82 -13.54
C ARG A 58 -13.73 -20.02 -13.86
N TYR A 59 -14.58 -19.05 -13.52
CA TYR A 59 -16.03 -19.16 -13.67
C TYR A 59 -16.56 -18.46 -14.92
N GLN A 60 -15.70 -17.81 -15.72
CA GLN A 60 -16.06 -17.06 -16.93
C GLN A 60 -17.14 -16.00 -16.65
N ILE A 61 -16.93 -15.23 -15.58
CA ILE A 61 -17.83 -14.17 -15.12
C ILE A 61 -17.06 -12.83 -15.06
N ASP A 62 -17.80 -11.73 -15.01
CA ASP A 62 -17.19 -10.41 -14.81
C ASP A 62 -16.62 -10.26 -13.39
N ILE A 63 -15.79 -9.23 -13.21
CA ILE A 63 -15.05 -8.95 -11.98
C ILE A 63 -15.96 -8.61 -10.79
N ASP A 64 -17.10 -7.97 -11.03
CA ASP A 64 -18.04 -7.60 -9.97
C ASP A 64 -18.82 -8.85 -9.50
N SER A 65 -19.28 -9.67 -10.44
CA SER A 65 -19.87 -10.98 -10.17
C SER A 65 -18.92 -11.91 -9.39
N ALA A 66 -17.63 -11.89 -9.72
CA ALA A 66 -16.60 -12.65 -8.99
C ALA A 66 -16.45 -12.18 -7.53
N PHE A 67 -16.56 -10.87 -7.29
CA PHE A 67 -16.52 -10.31 -5.94
C PHE A 67 -17.77 -10.68 -5.13
N ASP A 68 -18.95 -10.63 -5.75
CA ASP A 68 -20.21 -11.05 -5.12
C ASP A 68 -20.21 -12.54 -4.76
N LEU A 69 -19.63 -13.37 -5.63
CA LEU A 69 -19.42 -14.80 -5.38
C LEU A 69 -18.52 -15.00 -4.15
N LEU A 70 -17.36 -14.34 -4.13
CA LEU A 70 -16.41 -14.40 -3.00
C LEU A 70 -17.07 -13.95 -1.69
N ARG A 71 -17.83 -12.84 -1.72
CA ARG A 71 -18.54 -12.31 -0.55
C ARG A 71 -19.61 -13.27 -0.06
N SER A 72 -20.38 -13.86 -0.96
CA SER A 72 -21.42 -14.84 -0.65
C SER A 72 -20.83 -16.10 -0.01
N PHE A 73 -19.72 -16.60 -0.55
CA PHE A 73 -18.98 -17.71 0.05
C PHE A 73 -18.52 -17.38 1.47
N CYS A 74 -17.89 -16.22 1.68
CA CYS A 74 -17.40 -15.81 3.00
C CYS A 74 -18.53 -15.68 4.01
N ARG A 75 -19.65 -15.05 3.62
CA ARG A 75 -20.83 -14.87 4.48
C ARG A 75 -21.43 -16.22 4.89
N ASN A 76 -21.60 -17.13 3.95
CA ASN A 76 -22.21 -18.44 4.21
C ASN A 76 -21.33 -19.34 5.08
N ASN A 77 -20.01 -19.12 5.07
CA ASN A 77 -19.05 -19.88 5.88
C ASN A 77 -18.54 -19.13 7.12
N ASN A 78 -19.06 -17.92 7.38
CA ASN A 78 -18.61 -17.04 8.46
C ASN A 78 -17.08 -16.80 8.48
N MET A 79 -16.50 -16.61 7.29
CA MET A 79 -15.07 -16.39 7.08
C MET A 79 -14.78 -14.94 6.71
N LYS A 80 -13.57 -14.48 7.02
CA LYS A 80 -13.11 -13.16 6.58
C LYS A 80 -12.72 -13.22 5.11
N ILE A 81 -13.21 -12.26 4.33
CA ILE A 81 -12.93 -12.18 2.89
C ILE A 81 -11.43 -12.12 2.57
N HIS A 82 -10.66 -11.48 3.45
CA HIS A 82 -9.21 -11.38 3.34
C HIS A 82 -8.51 -12.73 3.41
N ASP A 83 -8.87 -13.54 4.39
CA ASP A 83 -8.25 -14.85 4.63
C ASP A 83 -8.58 -15.79 3.47
N VAL A 84 -9.83 -15.80 3.02
CA VAL A 84 -10.26 -16.60 1.86
C VAL A 84 -9.54 -16.16 0.58
N ALA A 85 -9.44 -14.86 0.34
CA ALA A 85 -8.75 -14.33 -0.84
C ALA A 85 -7.27 -14.72 -0.85
N ARG A 86 -6.59 -14.62 0.31
CA ARG A 86 -5.19 -15.06 0.45
C ARG A 86 -5.04 -16.56 0.14
N THR A 87 -5.90 -17.39 0.73
CA THR A 87 -5.90 -18.83 0.46
C THR A 87 -6.15 -19.15 -1.02
N LEU A 88 -6.99 -18.38 -1.71
CA LEU A 88 -7.23 -18.57 -3.15
C LEU A 88 -6.01 -18.20 -4.00
N VAL A 89 -5.27 -17.15 -3.63
CA VAL A 89 -4.05 -16.72 -4.34
C VAL A 89 -2.89 -17.67 -4.10
N GLU A 90 -2.78 -18.26 -2.91
CA GLU A 90 -1.74 -19.24 -2.58
C GLU A 90 -2.00 -20.61 -3.25
N GLN A 91 -3.23 -20.88 -3.70
CA GLN A 91 -3.55 -22.08 -4.44
C GLN A 91 -3.16 -21.92 -5.92
N PRO A 92 -2.33 -22.82 -6.49
CA PRO A 92 -2.00 -22.77 -7.90
C PRO A 92 -3.28 -22.88 -8.72
N SER A 93 -3.50 -21.85 -9.54
CA SER A 93 -4.61 -21.82 -10.47
C SER A 93 -4.46 -22.94 -11.51
N GLU A 94 -5.56 -23.41 -12.10
CA GLU A 94 -5.49 -24.44 -13.13
C GLU A 94 -4.67 -24.00 -14.34
N GLY A 95 -4.58 -22.69 -14.60
CA GLY A 95 -3.70 -22.09 -15.60
C GLY A 95 -2.22 -22.33 -15.31
N GLU A 96 -1.78 -22.19 -14.06
CA GLU A 96 -0.39 -22.50 -13.68
C GLU A 96 -0.08 -23.99 -13.75
N ARG A 97 -1.06 -24.86 -13.45
CA ARG A 97 -0.92 -26.31 -13.63
C ARG A 97 -0.71 -26.71 -15.09
N ARG A 98 -1.26 -25.96 -16.05
CA ARG A 98 -1.08 -26.19 -17.50
C ARG A 98 0.28 -25.73 -18.03
N LEU A 99 0.92 -24.76 -17.37
CA LEU A 99 2.24 -24.25 -17.74
C LEU A 99 3.41 -25.10 -17.19
N SER A 100 3.12 -26.04 -16.29
CA SER A 100 4.09 -26.96 -15.70
C SER A 100 4.33 -28.25 -16.51
N CYS A 101 3.86 -28.33 -17.75
CA CYS A 101 4.08 -29.46 -18.67
C CYS A 101 5.11 -29.11 -19.73
#